data_AF-F0Y2B0-F1
#
_entry.id   AF-F0Y2B0-F1
#
_cell.length_a   1.000
_cell.length_b   1.000
_cell.length_c   1.000
_cell.angle_alpha   90.00
_cell.angle_beta   90.00
_cell.angle_gamma   90.00
#
_symmetry.space_group_name_H-M   'P 1'
#
loop_
_entity.id
_entity.type
_entity.pdbx_description
1 polymer ?
#
loop_
_entity_poly.entity_id
_entity_poly.type
_entity_poly.pdbx_seq_one_letter_code
_entity_poly.pdbx_strand_id
1 'polypeptide(L)'
;MLGTIAAGCDAFTPVAGEPRRYGSPKFREWHAWLRERAAALVADAVGGGAPDELRARLCASFGNETRIDYGTGHEAAFLAFLYCLWRFGALTDDDVDSGAVACGVFRAYVAACRAIQDCFGLEPAGARGVWALDPYQMLPFVFGSAQCIAGDAGDAPAGWGDEDTLDVVPGLDAKRHESMFYECVLHVRDAIGDARFGEAAPILFNCSHRPWRVTNRRILRYFAQEVLGVKVVVQHMLFGDLFPADWLAPATEAATPAADDAAMETYLRNPYQTVFEAQEAQDVRSPPW
;
A
#
# COMPACT_ATOMS: atom_id res chain seq x y z
N MET A 1 -10.80 -17.73 -2.30
CA MET A 1 -9.35 -17.71 -2.60
C MET A 1 -8.52 -17.04 -1.49
N LEU A 2 -8.55 -15.71 -1.32
CA LEU A 2 -7.65 -15.00 -0.37
C LEU A 2 -7.80 -15.46 1.09
N GLY A 3 -9.04 -15.69 1.55
CA GLY A 3 -9.27 -16.26 2.89
C GLY A 3 -8.65 -17.65 3.08
N THR A 4 -8.65 -18.50 2.03
CA THR A 4 -7.98 -19.80 2.05
C THR A 4 -6.46 -19.66 2.14
N ILE A 5 -5.90 -18.68 1.44
CA ILE A 5 -4.45 -18.38 1.47
C ILE A 5 -4.03 -17.97 2.90
N ALA A 6 -4.78 -17.05 3.51
CA ALA A 6 -4.53 -16.60 4.88
C ALA A 6 -4.70 -17.73 5.91
N ALA A 7 -5.80 -18.51 5.83
CA ALA A 7 -6.04 -19.64 6.72
C ALA A 7 -4.98 -20.77 6.57
N GLY A 8 -4.29 -20.81 5.42
CA GLY A 8 -3.16 -21.71 5.22
C GLY A 8 -2.04 -21.51 6.25
N CYS A 9 -1.91 -20.31 6.84
CA CYS A 9 -0.95 -20.02 7.90
C CYS A 9 -1.08 -20.96 9.10
N ASP A 10 -2.31 -21.37 9.45
CA ASP A 10 -2.61 -22.18 10.65
C ASP A 10 -1.85 -23.52 10.64
N ALA A 11 -1.62 -24.09 9.46
CA ALA A 11 -0.88 -25.34 9.28
C ALA A 11 0.64 -25.20 9.45
N PHE A 12 1.16 -23.96 9.45
CA PHE A 12 2.58 -23.65 9.51
C PHE A 12 2.93 -22.68 10.65
N THR A 13 2.04 -22.51 11.62
CA THR A 13 2.23 -21.62 12.77
C THR A 13 3.56 -21.90 13.46
N PRO A 14 4.47 -20.91 13.56
CA PRO A 14 5.75 -21.09 14.23
C PRO A 14 5.60 -21.36 15.72
N VAL A 15 6.57 -22.05 16.32
CA VAL A 15 6.53 -22.35 17.75
C VAL A 15 6.66 -21.06 18.56
N ALA A 16 5.74 -20.86 19.51
CA ALA A 16 5.72 -19.69 20.38
C ALA A 16 6.99 -19.61 21.24
N GLY A 17 7.56 -18.41 21.36
CA GLY A 17 8.74 -18.16 22.19
C GLY A 17 10.07 -18.63 21.61
N GLU A 18 10.10 -19.19 20.40
CA GLU A 18 11.36 -19.51 19.71
C GLU A 18 12.15 -18.22 19.43
N PRO A 19 13.36 -18.04 20.00
CA PRO A 19 14.14 -16.83 19.84
C PRO A 19 14.57 -16.69 18.39
N ARG A 20 14.06 -15.66 17.73
CA ARG A 20 14.31 -15.37 16.32
C ARG A 20 14.68 -13.91 16.15
N ARG A 21 15.74 -13.68 15.37
CA ARG A 21 16.16 -12.32 14.99
C ARG A 21 15.41 -11.80 13.77
N TYR A 22 14.97 -12.72 12.90
CA TYR A 22 14.34 -12.47 11.61
C TYR A 22 13.06 -13.31 11.49
N GLY A 23 12.36 -13.18 10.36
CA GLY A 23 11.15 -13.94 10.08
C GLY A 23 11.31 -15.46 10.16
N SER A 24 10.19 -16.14 10.40
CA SER A 24 10.11 -17.58 10.57
C SER A 24 10.46 -18.34 9.29
N PRO A 25 11.37 -19.33 9.34
CA PRO A 25 11.60 -20.24 8.22
C PRO A 25 10.35 -21.02 7.78
N LYS A 26 9.32 -21.14 8.63
CA LYS A 26 8.03 -21.73 8.28
C LYS A 26 7.32 -21.02 7.13
N PHE A 27 7.64 -19.76 6.88
CA PHE A 27 7.18 -19.05 5.70
C PHE A 27 7.56 -19.76 4.39
N ARG A 28 8.72 -20.43 4.34
CA ARG A 28 9.16 -21.19 3.15
C ARG A 28 8.26 -22.39 2.87
N GLU A 29 7.86 -23.08 3.93
CA GLU A 29 6.95 -24.22 3.85
C GLU A 29 5.54 -23.75 3.42
N TRP A 30 5.05 -22.66 4.03
CA TRP A 30 3.78 -22.04 3.64
C TRP A 30 3.79 -21.53 2.19
N HIS A 31 4.88 -20.90 1.75
CA HIS A 31 4.99 -20.40 0.37
C HIS A 31 5.07 -21.55 -0.64
N ALA A 32 5.76 -22.63 -0.32
CA ALA A 32 5.72 -23.86 -1.12
C ALA A 32 4.30 -24.44 -1.21
N TRP A 33 3.59 -24.51 -0.08
CA TRP A 33 2.18 -24.92 -0.02
C TRP A 33 1.28 -24.05 -0.90
N LEU A 34 1.50 -22.72 -0.91
CA LEU A 34 0.79 -21.78 -1.78
C LEU A 34 1.09 -22.08 -3.25
N ARG A 35 2.36 -22.26 -3.63
CA ARG A 35 2.76 -22.56 -5.02
C ARG A 35 2.12 -23.83 -5.57
N GLU A 36 2.02 -24.88 -4.75
CA GLU A 36 1.36 -26.14 -5.12
C GLU A 36 -0.15 -25.97 -5.37
N ARG A 37 -0.80 -25.06 -4.64
CA ARG A 37 -2.26 -24.86 -4.68
C ARG A 37 -2.70 -23.71 -5.57
N ALA A 38 -1.79 -22.82 -5.95
CA ALA A 38 -2.10 -21.60 -6.68
C ALA A 38 -2.82 -21.88 -8.00
N ALA A 39 -2.50 -22.98 -8.70
CA ALA A 39 -3.22 -23.37 -9.92
C ALA A 39 -4.71 -23.61 -9.67
N ALA A 40 -5.04 -24.42 -8.67
CA ALA A 40 -6.42 -24.74 -8.30
C ALA A 40 -7.13 -23.50 -7.74
N LEU A 41 -6.46 -22.74 -6.88
CA LEU A 41 -7.02 -21.50 -6.29
C LEU A 41 -7.41 -20.47 -7.34
N VAL A 42 -6.56 -20.27 -8.37
CA VAL A 42 -6.87 -19.38 -9.49
C VAL A 42 -7.99 -19.97 -10.35
N ALA A 43 -7.93 -21.27 -10.67
CA ALA A 43 -8.96 -21.92 -11.48
C ALA A 43 -10.36 -21.80 -10.84
N ASP A 44 -10.45 -22.03 -9.53
CA ASP A 44 -11.68 -21.87 -8.76
C ASP A 44 -12.16 -20.42 -8.76
N ALA A 45 -11.25 -19.44 -8.65
CA ALA A 45 -11.59 -18.03 -8.64
C ALA A 45 -12.10 -17.52 -10.00
N VAL A 46 -11.61 -18.07 -11.11
CA VAL A 46 -12.03 -17.68 -12.47
C VAL A 46 -13.10 -18.60 -13.07
N GLY A 47 -13.52 -19.65 -12.34
CA GLY A 47 -14.55 -20.59 -12.78
C GLY A 47 -14.10 -21.57 -13.88
N GLY A 48 -12.80 -21.88 -14.01
CA GLY A 48 -12.30 -22.79 -15.04
C GLY A 48 -10.79 -22.80 -15.23
N GLY A 49 -10.34 -23.23 -16.41
CA GLY A 49 -8.92 -23.26 -16.74
C GLY A 49 -8.32 -21.85 -16.83
N ALA A 50 -7.20 -21.63 -16.15
CA ALA A 50 -6.49 -20.35 -16.11
C ALA A 50 -5.07 -20.50 -16.68
N PRO A 51 -4.53 -19.47 -17.37
CA PRO A 51 -3.13 -19.47 -17.79
C PRO A 51 -2.16 -19.58 -16.61
N ASP A 52 -1.05 -20.28 -16.82
CA ASP A 52 0.04 -20.41 -15.84
C ASP A 52 0.60 -19.06 -15.36
N GLU A 53 0.45 -18.02 -16.17
CA GLU A 53 0.82 -16.64 -15.87
C GLU A 53 0.08 -16.08 -14.65
N LEU A 54 -1.23 -16.37 -14.51
CA LEU A 54 -2.03 -15.93 -13.37
C LEU A 54 -1.57 -16.61 -12.07
N ARG A 55 -1.25 -17.92 -12.14
CA ARG A 55 -0.66 -18.66 -11.02
C ARG A 55 0.65 -18.02 -10.56
N ALA A 56 1.54 -17.73 -11.51
CA ALA A 56 2.85 -17.15 -11.21
C ALA A 56 2.74 -15.79 -10.52
N ARG A 57 1.84 -14.92 -11.00
CA ARG A 57 1.60 -13.60 -10.38
C ARG A 57 0.98 -13.70 -8.99
N LEU A 58 0.03 -14.61 -8.79
CA LEU A 58 -0.53 -14.86 -7.46
C LEU A 58 0.58 -15.26 -6.47
N CYS A 59 1.47 -16.18 -6.85
CA CYS A 59 2.59 -16.58 -5.98
C CYS A 59 3.58 -15.44 -5.71
N ALA A 60 3.83 -14.58 -6.70
CA ALA A 60 4.70 -13.41 -6.55
C ALA A 60 4.13 -12.32 -5.62
N SER A 61 2.83 -12.38 -5.31
CA SER A 61 2.12 -11.37 -4.53
C SER A 61 2.31 -11.49 -3.01
N PHE A 62 2.85 -12.59 -2.49
CA PHE A 62 2.85 -12.86 -1.04
C PHE A 62 4.24 -12.91 -0.39
N GLY A 63 5.21 -12.18 -0.93
CA GLY A 63 6.56 -12.09 -0.36
C GLY A 63 7.59 -13.00 -1.04
N ASN A 64 8.82 -12.98 -0.52
CA ASN A 64 9.94 -13.77 -1.02
C ASN A 64 10.38 -14.84 -0.01
N GLU A 65 10.28 -16.11 -0.38
CA GLU A 65 10.57 -17.25 0.49
C GLU A 65 12.03 -17.34 0.93
N THR A 66 12.96 -16.87 0.09
CA THR A 66 14.39 -16.92 0.41
C THR A 66 14.72 -15.89 1.50
N ARG A 67 14.29 -14.64 1.28
CA ARG A 67 14.54 -13.51 2.17
C ARG A 67 13.59 -13.43 3.37
N ILE A 68 12.44 -14.12 3.31
CA ILE A 68 11.38 -14.08 4.33
C ILE A 68 10.92 -12.63 4.56
N ASP A 69 10.68 -11.92 3.45
CA ASP A 69 10.27 -10.53 3.42
C ASP A 69 9.03 -10.30 2.55
N TYR A 70 8.38 -9.17 2.77
CA TYR A 70 7.28 -8.66 1.96
C TYR A 70 7.41 -7.14 1.84
N GLY A 71 6.94 -6.54 0.75
CA GLY A 71 6.89 -5.10 0.59
C GLY A 71 6.11 -4.66 -0.63
N THR A 72 6.21 -3.38 -0.98
CA THR A 72 5.41 -2.74 -2.04
C THR A 72 5.63 -3.31 -3.44
N GLY A 73 6.75 -4.00 -3.70
CA GLY A 73 6.96 -4.74 -4.95
C GLY A 73 6.02 -5.95 -5.08
N HIS A 74 5.75 -6.65 -3.98
CA HIS A 74 4.79 -7.76 -3.93
C HIS A 74 3.34 -7.25 -4.00
N GLU A 75 3.06 -6.14 -3.32
CA GLU A 75 1.80 -5.41 -3.45
C GLU A 75 1.51 -5.00 -4.91
N ALA A 76 2.52 -4.46 -5.61
CA ALA A 76 2.43 -4.12 -7.03
C ALA A 76 2.25 -5.36 -7.91
N ALA A 77 2.86 -6.50 -7.55
CA ALA A 77 2.63 -7.77 -8.24
C ALA A 77 1.17 -8.24 -8.11
N PHE A 78 0.51 -8.00 -6.97
CA PHE A 78 -0.92 -8.29 -6.80
C PHE A 78 -1.79 -7.34 -7.64
N LEU A 79 -1.43 -6.06 -7.73
CA LEU A 79 -2.10 -5.14 -8.66
C LEU A 79 -1.98 -5.62 -10.12
N ALA A 80 -0.80 -6.09 -10.52
CA ALA A 80 -0.60 -6.71 -11.83
C ALA A 80 -1.41 -8.01 -11.99
N PHE A 81 -1.57 -8.82 -10.94
CA PHE A 81 -2.45 -9.99 -10.94
C PHE A 81 -3.91 -9.60 -11.21
N LEU A 82 -4.43 -8.57 -10.52
CA LEU A 82 -5.79 -8.06 -10.75
C LEU A 82 -5.96 -7.52 -12.17
N TYR A 83 -4.99 -6.76 -12.69
CA TYR A 83 -4.98 -6.33 -14.08
C TYR A 83 -5.04 -7.52 -15.05
N CYS A 84 -4.31 -8.60 -14.77
CA CYS A 84 -4.32 -9.79 -15.61
C CYS A 84 -5.64 -10.58 -15.52
N LEU A 85 -6.30 -10.60 -14.36
CA LEU A 85 -7.66 -11.15 -14.24
C LEU A 85 -8.65 -10.36 -15.11
N TRP A 86 -8.55 -9.04 -15.11
CA TRP A 86 -9.35 -8.18 -16.00
C TRP A 86 -9.04 -8.44 -17.47
N ARG A 87 -7.75 -8.47 -17.87
CA ARG A 87 -7.34 -8.81 -19.25
C ARG A 87 -7.79 -10.20 -19.69
N PHE A 88 -7.82 -11.16 -18.76
CA PHE A 88 -8.30 -12.52 -19.02
C PHE A 88 -9.84 -12.60 -19.11
N GLY A 89 -10.56 -11.57 -18.66
CA GLY A 89 -12.02 -11.51 -18.66
C GLY A 89 -12.69 -12.09 -17.40
N ALA A 90 -11.91 -12.37 -16.34
CA ALA A 90 -12.44 -12.81 -15.05
C ALA A 90 -12.91 -11.64 -14.15
N LEU A 91 -12.47 -10.42 -14.46
CA LEU A 91 -13.00 -9.18 -13.90
C LEU A 91 -13.52 -8.32 -15.04
N THR A 92 -14.62 -7.62 -14.82
CA THR A 92 -15.25 -6.72 -15.78
C THR A 92 -14.98 -5.25 -15.42
N ASP A 93 -15.28 -4.34 -16.35
CA ASP A 93 -15.25 -2.90 -16.06
C ASP A 93 -16.25 -2.56 -14.94
N ASP A 94 -17.43 -3.18 -14.90
CA ASP A 94 -18.42 -2.98 -13.83
C ASP A 94 -17.88 -3.38 -12.45
N ASP A 95 -17.09 -4.46 -12.35
CA ASP A 95 -16.45 -4.88 -11.09
C ASP A 95 -15.41 -3.85 -10.61
N VAL A 96 -14.70 -3.22 -11.56
CA VAL A 96 -13.71 -2.18 -11.27
C VAL A 96 -14.40 -0.88 -10.87
N ASP A 97 -15.36 -0.41 -11.68
CA ASP A 97 -16.05 0.88 -11.52
C ASP A 97 -16.98 0.91 -10.29
N SER A 98 -17.57 -0.23 -9.93
CA SER A 98 -18.34 -0.36 -8.68
C SER A 98 -17.47 -0.28 -7.42
N GLY A 99 -16.14 -0.33 -7.56
CA GLY A 99 -15.20 -0.40 -6.45
C GLY A 99 -15.09 -1.79 -5.82
N ALA A 100 -15.76 -2.83 -6.34
CA ALA A 100 -15.68 -4.18 -5.79
C ALA A 100 -14.26 -4.75 -5.81
N VAL A 101 -13.48 -4.46 -6.85
CA VAL A 101 -12.07 -4.86 -6.94
C VAL A 101 -11.21 -4.16 -5.87
N ALA A 102 -11.31 -2.84 -5.73
CA ALA A 102 -10.51 -2.09 -4.77
C ALA A 102 -10.98 -2.29 -3.31
N CYS A 103 -12.26 -2.02 -3.04
CA CYS A 103 -12.84 -2.03 -1.70
C CYS A 103 -13.18 -3.45 -1.19
N GLY A 104 -13.33 -4.41 -2.10
CA GLY A 104 -13.58 -5.82 -1.76
C GLY A 104 -12.32 -6.68 -1.87
N VAL A 105 -11.87 -6.94 -3.10
CA VAL A 105 -10.77 -7.89 -3.37
C VAL A 105 -9.44 -7.40 -2.82
N PHE A 106 -9.04 -6.15 -3.11
CA PHE A 106 -7.77 -5.61 -2.66
C PHE A 106 -7.74 -5.40 -1.14
N ARG A 107 -8.85 -4.94 -0.54
CA ARG A 107 -8.99 -4.91 0.93
C ARG A 107 -8.79 -6.28 1.58
N ALA A 108 -9.41 -7.32 1.01
CA ALA A 108 -9.24 -8.70 1.49
C ALA A 108 -7.79 -9.20 1.32
N TYR A 109 -7.10 -8.76 0.27
CA TYR A 109 -5.69 -9.06 0.05
C TYR A 109 -4.81 -8.44 1.13
N VAL A 110 -5.03 -7.16 1.47
CA VAL A 110 -4.30 -6.48 2.55
C VAL A 110 -4.49 -7.20 3.89
N ALA A 111 -5.71 -7.61 4.20
CA ALA A 111 -6.01 -8.39 5.40
C ALA A 111 -5.27 -9.74 5.42
N ALA A 112 -5.23 -10.44 4.27
CA ALA A 112 -4.48 -11.68 4.14
C ALA A 112 -2.96 -11.45 4.33
N CYS A 113 -2.40 -10.40 3.71
CA CYS A 113 -0.99 -10.03 3.88
C CYS A 113 -0.65 -9.77 5.35
N ARG A 114 -1.49 -9.02 6.08
CA ARG A 114 -1.28 -8.76 7.51
C ARG A 114 -1.27 -10.05 8.32
N ALA A 115 -2.23 -10.95 8.10
CA ALA A 115 -2.25 -12.25 8.77
C ALA A 115 -0.98 -13.09 8.51
N ILE A 116 -0.45 -13.06 7.28
CA ILE A 116 0.79 -13.76 6.91
C ILE A 116 2.01 -13.08 7.55
N GLN A 117 2.06 -11.74 7.51
CA GLN A 117 3.10 -10.91 8.12
C GLN A 117 3.20 -11.19 9.63
N ASP A 118 2.08 -11.18 10.34
CA ASP A 118 2.00 -11.46 11.77
C ASP A 118 2.35 -12.91 12.10
N CYS A 119 1.82 -13.87 11.33
CA CYS A 119 2.07 -15.31 11.55
C CYS A 119 3.55 -15.66 11.46
N PHE A 120 4.25 -15.11 10.46
CA PHE A 120 5.64 -15.47 10.19
C PHE A 120 6.65 -14.42 10.67
N GLY A 121 6.22 -13.24 11.11
CA GLY A 121 7.11 -12.13 11.43
C GLY A 121 7.96 -11.72 10.23
N LEU A 122 7.34 -11.53 9.06
CA LEU A 122 8.06 -11.16 7.83
C LEU A 122 8.84 -9.86 8.01
N GLU A 123 9.94 -9.71 7.29
CA GLU A 123 10.68 -8.45 7.27
C GLU A 123 10.11 -7.48 6.22
N PRO A 124 10.14 -6.16 6.47
CA PRO A 124 9.84 -5.16 5.44
C PRO A 124 10.88 -5.15 4.32
N ALA A 125 10.48 -5.53 3.11
CA ALA A 125 11.31 -5.49 1.93
C ALA A 125 11.52 -4.04 1.45
N GLY A 126 12.78 -3.61 1.33
CA GLY A 126 13.10 -2.25 0.90
C GLY A 126 12.82 -1.19 1.97
N ALA A 127 13.00 -1.56 3.25
CA ALA A 127 12.73 -0.73 4.42
C ALA A 127 13.20 0.73 4.27
N ARG A 128 12.26 1.65 4.49
CA ARG A 128 12.47 3.12 4.43
C ARG A 128 12.47 3.77 5.82
N GLY A 129 12.35 2.95 6.87
CA GLY A 129 12.17 3.41 8.25
C GLY A 129 10.93 4.29 8.38
N VAL A 130 11.07 5.38 9.14
CA VAL A 130 10.00 6.37 9.39
C VAL A 130 9.52 7.12 8.14
N TRP A 131 10.19 6.96 7.00
CA TRP A 131 9.83 7.58 5.71
C TRP A 131 8.95 6.69 4.83
N ALA A 132 8.33 5.66 5.42
CA ALA A 132 7.27 4.90 4.79
C ALA A 132 5.89 5.39 5.26
N LEU A 133 4.85 5.18 4.44
CA LEU A 133 3.47 5.30 4.90
C LEU A 133 3.13 4.13 5.84
N ASP A 134 3.55 2.93 5.45
CA ASP A 134 3.44 1.68 6.18
C ASP A 134 4.69 0.84 5.83
N PRO A 135 5.21 0.01 6.74
CA PRO A 135 6.40 -0.79 6.46
C PRO A 135 6.26 -1.71 5.23
N TYR A 136 5.04 -2.12 4.88
CA TYR A 136 4.75 -3.12 3.86
C TYR A 136 3.94 -2.58 2.68
N GLN A 137 2.96 -1.71 2.94
CA GLN A 137 1.90 -1.36 1.99
C GLN A 137 1.95 0.12 1.54
N MET A 138 1.40 0.40 0.36
CA MET A 138 1.21 1.77 -0.13
C MET A 138 -0.14 1.96 -0.84
N LEU A 139 -0.54 1.02 -1.68
CA LEU A 139 -1.79 1.09 -2.45
C LEU A 139 -3.07 1.23 -1.61
N PRO A 140 -3.20 0.65 -0.40
CA PRO A 140 -4.37 0.87 0.46
C PRO A 140 -4.57 2.34 0.81
N PHE A 141 -3.50 3.12 0.90
CA PHE A 141 -3.60 4.56 1.13
C PHE A 141 -4.02 5.31 -0.13
N VAL A 142 -3.64 4.83 -1.33
CA VAL A 142 -4.14 5.38 -2.60
C VAL A 142 -5.65 5.13 -2.70
N PHE A 143 -6.08 3.87 -2.62
CA PHE A 143 -7.49 3.53 -2.73
C PHE A 143 -8.32 4.12 -1.59
N GLY A 144 -7.81 4.05 -0.36
CA GLY A 144 -8.49 4.58 0.81
C GLY A 144 -8.67 6.09 0.78
N SER A 145 -7.65 6.85 0.36
CA SER A 145 -7.83 8.30 0.19
C SER A 145 -8.82 8.65 -0.92
N ALA A 146 -8.96 7.80 -1.96
CA ALA A 146 -10.00 7.97 -2.96
C ALA A 146 -11.41 7.67 -2.41
N GLN A 147 -11.56 6.67 -1.53
CA GLN A 147 -12.83 6.41 -0.82
C GLN A 147 -13.27 7.65 -0.01
N CYS A 148 -12.32 8.32 0.64
CA CYS A 148 -12.60 9.56 1.38
C CYS A 148 -13.01 10.74 0.48
N ILE A 149 -12.67 10.72 -0.82
CA ILE A 149 -13.13 11.72 -1.80
C ILE A 149 -14.54 11.39 -2.30
N ALA A 150 -14.88 10.11 -2.50
CA ALA A 150 -16.15 9.70 -3.11
C ALA A 150 -17.37 9.92 -2.20
N GLY A 151 -17.20 9.97 -0.87
CA GLY A 151 -18.27 10.29 0.08
C GLY A 151 -18.82 11.73 0.00
N ASP A 152 -18.24 12.58 -0.86
CA ASP A 152 -18.53 14.01 -1.10
C ASP A 152 -19.82 14.24 -1.94
N ALA A 153 -20.43 13.20 -2.53
CA ALA A 153 -21.41 13.35 -3.61
C ALA A 153 -22.90 13.50 -3.21
N GLY A 154 -23.28 14.03 -2.04
CA GLY A 154 -24.70 14.28 -1.75
C GLY A 154 -25.08 15.00 -0.45
N ASP A 155 -25.54 16.25 -0.61
CA ASP A 155 -26.45 17.03 0.25
C ASP A 155 -25.94 17.67 1.57
N ALA A 156 -25.14 18.73 1.41
CA ALA A 156 -25.08 19.95 2.24
C ALA A 156 -24.40 19.91 3.65
N PRO A 157 -23.89 21.06 4.13
CA PRO A 157 -22.59 21.15 4.79
C PRO A 157 -22.67 20.97 6.31
N ALA A 158 -22.02 19.92 6.80
CA ALA A 158 -21.46 19.91 8.15
C ALA A 158 -20.00 19.45 8.04
N GLY A 159 -19.21 20.34 7.45
CA GLY A 159 -17.76 20.41 7.54
C GLY A 159 -17.02 19.18 7.07
N TRP A 160 -16.99 18.92 5.76
CA TRP A 160 -15.83 18.24 5.20
C TRP A 160 -15.45 18.86 3.84
N GLY A 161 -14.33 19.58 3.78
CA GLY A 161 -13.92 20.43 2.65
C GLY A 161 -12.41 20.47 2.48
N ASP A 162 -11.92 21.38 1.65
CA ASP A 162 -10.49 21.75 1.51
C ASP A 162 -9.78 22.13 2.85
N GLU A 163 -10.46 21.99 4.00
CA GLU A 163 -10.00 22.29 5.35
C GLU A 163 -9.89 21.07 6.27
N ASP A 164 -10.30 19.85 5.85
CA ASP A 164 -10.22 18.71 6.78
C ASP A 164 -8.81 18.18 6.92
N THR A 165 -8.30 18.41 8.11
CA THR A 165 -7.23 17.62 8.66
C THR A 165 -7.84 16.41 9.39
N LEU A 166 -7.32 15.20 9.14
CA LEU A 166 -7.24 14.17 10.16
C LEU A 166 -6.55 14.81 11.37
N ASP A 167 -7.31 15.33 12.32
CA ASP A 167 -6.80 15.45 13.68
C ASP A 167 -6.52 14.03 14.14
N VAL A 168 -5.26 13.56 14.04
CA VAL A 168 -4.86 12.14 14.06
C VAL A 168 -5.10 11.40 15.38
N VAL A 169 -5.95 11.90 16.26
CA VAL A 169 -6.09 11.38 17.61
C VAL A 169 -7.55 11.26 18.07
N PRO A 170 -8.46 12.23 17.87
CA PRO A 170 -9.84 12.07 18.33
C PRO A 170 -10.69 11.27 17.32
N GLY A 171 -11.16 10.09 17.72
CA GLY A 171 -12.21 9.35 16.98
C GLY A 171 -11.76 8.53 15.79
N LEU A 172 -10.45 8.35 15.57
CA LEU A 172 -9.92 7.52 14.47
C LEU A 172 -10.49 6.08 14.47
N ASP A 173 -10.66 5.47 15.65
CA ASP A 173 -11.27 4.14 15.77
C ASP A 173 -12.71 4.09 15.27
N ALA A 174 -13.50 5.17 15.47
CA ALA A 174 -14.87 5.24 14.97
C ALA A 174 -14.92 5.28 13.43
N LYS A 175 -13.87 5.82 12.80
CA LYS A 175 -13.75 5.92 11.34
C LYS A 175 -13.13 4.68 10.68
N ARG A 176 -12.75 3.65 11.44
CA ARG A 176 -12.07 2.45 10.94
C ARG A 176 -12.75 1.83 9.72
N HIS A 177 -14.07 1.81 9.68
CA HIS A 177 -14.82 1.15 8.60
C HIS A 177 -15.15 2.05 7.41
N GLU A 178 -14.81 3.34 7.48
CA GLU A 178 -15.14 4.31 6.41
C GLU A 178 -14.20 4.17 5.20
N SER A 179 -12.95 3.73 5.41
CA SER A 179 -11.95 3.65 4.35
C SER A 179 -10.77 2.76 4.72
N MET A 180 -10.19 2.07 3.73
CA MET A 180 -8.92 1.35 3.89
C MET A 180 -7.79 2.25 4.41
N PHE A 181 -7.85 3.56 4.14
CA PHE A 181 -6.86 4.51 4.66
C PHE A 181 -6.85 4.49 6.19
N TYR A 182 -8.02 4.63 6.81
CA TYR A 182 -8.16 4.62 8.26
C TYR A 182 -7.78 3.26 8.86
N GLU A 183 -8.14 2.15 8.20
CA GLU A 183 -7.72 0.80 8.60
C GLU A 183 -6.19 0.64 8.64
N CYS A 184 -5.48 1.26 7.68
CA CYS A 184 -4.03 1.24 7.64
C CYS A 184 -3.39 2.21 8.63
N VAL A 185 -3.94 3.41 8.81
CA VAL A 185 -3.44 4.33 9.85
C VAL A 185 -3.56 3.70 11.24
N LEU A 186 -4.67 3.01 11.53
CA LEU A 186 -4.86 2.31 12.80
C LEU A 186 -3.86 1.16 12.98
N HIS A 187 -3.59 0.39 11.91
CA HIS A 187 -2.57 -0.66 11.98
C HIS A 187 -1.16 -0.09 12.25
N VAL A 188 -0.79 1.00 11.58
CA VAL A 188 0.48 1.70 11.84
C VAL A 188 0.51 2.26 13.26
N ARG A 189 -0.61 2.84 13.73
CA ARG A 189 -0.75 3.34 15.10
C ARG A 189 -0.50 2.24 16.13
N ASP A 190 -1.09 1.07 15.94
CA ASP A 190 -0.92 -0.07 16.83
C ASP A 190 0.56 -0.55 16.83
N ALA A 191 1.21 -0.55 15.68
CA ALA A 191 2.61 -0.97 15.54
C ALA A 191 3.62 -0.02 16.19
N ILE A 192 3.36 1.29 16.22
CA ILE A 192 4.27 2.28 16.84
C ILE A 192 4.09 2.39 18.36
N GLY A 193 3.01 1.84 18.92
CA GLY A 193 2.71 1.88 20.36
C GLY A 193 2.61 3.30 20.93
N ASP A 194 3.34 3.54 22.03
CA ASP A 194 3.33 4.83 22.75
C ASP A 194 4.14 5.94 22.06
N ALA A 195 4.79 5.66 20.93
CA ALA A 195 5.55 6.66 20.20
C ALA A 195 4.63 7.77 19.66
N ARG A 196 5.14 9.00 19.66
CA ARG A 196 4.44 10.15 19.09
C ARG A 196 4.25 9.94 17.58
N PHE A 197 3.01 10.00 17.10
CA PHE A 197 2.68 9.69 15.70
C PHE A 197 3.47 10.51 14.68
N GLY A 198 3.61 11.81 14.91
CA GLY A 198 4.36 12.70 14.01
C GLY A 198 5.86 12.36 13.94
N GLU A 199 6.41 11.74 14.98
CA GLU A 199 7.82 11.32 15.03
C GLU A 199 8.01 9.92 14.42
N ALA A 200 7.06 9.00 14.67
CA ALA A 200 7.15 7.62 14.22
C ALA A 200 6.61 7.38 12.80
N ALA A 201 5.65 8.21 12.34
CA ALA A 201 5.00 8.12 11.04
C ALA A 201 4.78 9.54 10.43
N PRO A 202 5.85 10.32 10.20
CA PRO A 202 5.77 11.71 9.74
C PRO A 202 5.02 11.89 8.42
N ILE A 203 5.13 10.94 7.48
CA ILE A 203 4.42 11.04 6.19
C ILE A 203 2.91 10.93 6.40
N LEU A 204 2.45 9.96 7.20
CA LEU A 204 1.03 9.82 7.52
C LEU A 204 0.53 11.02 8.33
N PHE A 205 1.33 11.51 9.28
CA PHE A 205 1.01 12.73 10.01
C PHE A 205 0.88 13.93 9.05
N ASN A 206 1.70 14.06 8.02
CA ASN A 206 1.54 15.15 7.05
C ASN A 206 0.32 14.96 6.14
N CYS A 207 0.06 13.74 5.68
CA CYS A 207 -1.17 13.41 4.92
C CYS A 207 -2.43 13.76 5.72
N SER A 208 -2.30 13.67 7.03
CA SER A 208 -3.39 13.97 7.94
C SER A 208 -3.76 15.46 7.95
N HIS A 209 -2.86 16.38 7.62
CA HIS A 209 -3.16 17.82 7.66
C HIS A 209 -3.56 18.40 6.29
N ARG A 210 -4.07 17.57 5.38
CA ARG A 210 -4.30 17.96 3.97
C ARG A 210 -5.62 17.42 3.43
N PRO A 211 -6.25 18.16 2.49
CA PRO A 211 -7.44 17.69 1.80
C PRO A 211 -7.22 16.34 1.11
N TRP A 212 -8.22 15.47 1.13
CA TRP A 212 -8.12 14.13 0.57
C TRP A 212 -7.73 14.10 -0.91
N ARG A 213 -8.18 15.06 -1.72
CA ARG A 213 -7.79 15.19 -3.13
C ARG A 213 -6.29 15.45 -3.29
N VAL A 214 -5.72 16.29 -2.42
CA VAL A 214 -4.28 16.57 -2.39
C VAL A 214 -3.51 15.34 -1.90
N THR A 215 -3.96 14.73 -0.81
CA THR A 215 -3.36 13.53 -0.24
C THR A 215 -3.33 12.38 -1.26
N ASN A 216 -4.47 12.07 -1.89
CA ASN A 216 -4.58 11.01 -2.89
C ASN A 216 -3.63 11.23 -4.06
N ARG A 217 -3.63 12.43 -4.66
CA ARG A 217 -2.74 12.77 -5.79
C ARG A 217 -1.26 12.62 -5.41
N ARG A 218 -0.89 13.03 -4.20
CA ARG A 218 0.49 12.93 -3.70
C ARG A 218 0.92 11.49 -3.49
N ILE A 219 0.08 10.68 -2.84
CA ILE A 219 0.39 9.26 -2.60
C ILE A 219 0.46 8.50 -3.93
N LEU A 220 -0.40 8.81 -4.90
CA LEU A 220 -0.33 8.20 -6.22
C LEU A 220 0.97 8.54 -6.96
N ARG A 221 1.42 9.80 -6.91
CA ARG A 221 2.75 10.20 -7.44
C ARG A 221 3.88 9.50 -6.70
N TYR A 222 3.78 9.43 -5.37
CA TYR A 222 4.74 8.73 -4.53
C TYR A 222 4.85 7.26 -4.95
N PHE A 223 3.73 6.56 -5.14
CA PHE A 223 3.71 5.18 -5.67
C PHE A 223 4.41 5.05 -7.04
N ALA A 224 4.10 5.95 -7.98
CA ALA A 224 4.72 5.92 -9.29
C ALA A 224 6.25 6.10 -9.23
N GLN A 225 6.75 7.03 -8.41
CA GLN A 225 8.18 7.32 -8.30
C GLN A 225 8.93 6.25 -7.51
N GLU A 226 8.35 5.84 -6.39
CA GLU A 226 9.07 5.12 -5.34
C GLU A 226 8.81 3.61 -5.33
N VAL A 227 7.74 3.18 -6.00
CA VAL A 227 7.50 1.76 -6.27
C VAL A 227 7.83 1.48 -7.73
N LEU A 228 7.08 2.04 -8.68
CA LEU A 228 7.25 1.72 -10.10
C LEU A 228 8.55 2.26 -10.71
N GLY A 229 9.03 3.42 -10.25
CA GLY A 229 10.27 4.04 -10.70
C GLY A 229 11.55 3.46 -10.07
N VAL A 230 11.44 2.58 -9.07
CA VAL A 230 12.59 2.06 -8.33
C VAL A 230 12.89 0.62 -8.75
N LYS A 231 13.98 0.45 -9.51
CA LYS A 231 14.42 -0.87 -10.01
C LYS A 231 14.45 -1.94 -8.93
N VAL A 232 15.03 -1.69 -7.76
CA VAL A 232 15.16 -2.72 -6.71
C VAL A 232 13.81 -3.18 -6.13
N VAL A 233 12.75 -2.37 -6.30
CA VAL A 233 11.39 -2.70 -5.88
C VAL A 233 10.68 -3.53 -6.95
N VAL A 234 10.77 -3.14 -8.23
CA VAL A 234 10.03 -3.78 -9.34
C VAL A 234 10.85 -4.75 -10.20
N GLN A 235 12.13 -4.98 -9.91
CA GLN A 235 12.98 -5.93 -10.67
C GLN A 235 12.46 -7.38 -10.68
N HIS A 236 11.52 -7.72 -9.80
CA HIS A 236 10.88 -9.03 -9.73
C HIS A 236 9.47 -9.06 -10.37
N MET A 237 9.05 -7.97 -11.01
CA MET A 237 7.78 -7.92 -11.75
C MET A 237 7.81 -8.94 -12.90
N LEU A 238 6.73 -9.70 -13.05
CA LEU A 238 6.62 -10.75 -14.06
C LEU A 238 5.89 -10.24 -15.30
N PHE A 239 6.49 -10.46 -16.47
CA PHE A 239 5.91 -10.14 -17.78
C PHE A 239 5.59 -11.43 -18.53
N GLY A 240 4.51 -11.40 -19.31
CA GLY A 240 4.00 -12.54 -20.08
C GLY A 240 2.93 -12.09 -21.07
N ASP A 241 2.08 -12.98 -21.53
CA ASP A 241 1.11 -12.68 -22.61
C ASP A 241 0.01 -11.72 -22.14
N LEU A 242 -0.46 -11.85 -20.89
CA LEU A 242 -1.49 -10.97 -20.33
C LEU A 242 -0.93 -9.60 -19.91
N PHE A 243 0.37 -9.53 -19.58
CA PHE A 243 1.07 -8.30 -19.23
C PHE A 243 2.43 -8.25 -19.95
N PRO A 244 2.42 -7.89 -21.25
CA PRO A 244 3.62 -7.94 -22.08
C PRO A 244 4.61 -6.83 -21.71
N ALA A 245 5.89 -7.10 -21.96
CA ALA A 245 6.96 -6.11 -21.89
C ALA A 245 7.16 -5.44 -23.25
N ASP A 246 6.10 -4.90 -23.81
CA ASP A 246 6.04 -4.33 -25.16
C ASP A 246 6.21 -2.81 -25.19
N TRP A 247 6.61 -2.19 -24.06
CA TRP A 247 6.87 -0.76 -24.03
C TRP A 247 8.02 -0.41 -24.97
N LEU A 248 7.80 0.65 -25.74
CA LEU A 248 8.87 1.30 -26.48
C LEU A 248 9.78 1.99 -25.46
N ALA A 249 11.10 1.85 -25.63
CA ALA A 249 12.03 2.65 -24.86
C ALA A 249 11.60 4.12 -24.99
N PRO A 250 11.43 4.87 -23.88
CA PRO A 250 11.11 6.28 -23.98
C PRO A 250 12.15 6.91 -24.91
N ALA A 251 11.70 7.68 -25.89
CA ALA A 251 12.60 8.52 -26.66
C ALA A 251 13.47 9.24 -25.64
N THR A 252 14.79 9.29 -25.87
CA THR A 252 15.76 9.95 -24.98
C THR A 252 15.46 11.44 -24.89
N GLU A 253 14.39 11.82 -24.22
CA GLU A 253 14.17 13.13 -23.67
C GLU A 253 14.76 13.05 -22.27
N ALA A 254 15.83 13.80 -22.04
CA ALA A 254 16.34 14.04 -20.71
C ALA A 254 15.20 14.72 -19.93
N ALA A 255 14.41 13.92 -19.21
CA ALA A 255 13.38 14.43 -18.33
C ALA A 255 14.09 15.31 -17.29
N THR A 256 13.97 16.62 -17.47
CA THR A 256 14.31 17.57 -16.41
C THR A 256 13.25 17.31 -15.34
N PRO A 257 13.62 16.96 -14.09
CA PRO A 257 12.61 16.77 -13.06
C PRO A 257 11.78 18.05 -12.98
N ALA A 258 10.47 17.91 -13.12
CA ALA A 258 9.58 19.07 -13.00
C ALA A 258 9.80 19.69 -11.61
N ALA A 259 9.72 21.01 -11.48
CA ALA A 259 9.87 21.69 -10.19
C ALA A 259 8.95 21.12 -9.09
N ASP A 260 7.82 20.54 -9.49
CA ASP A 260 6.87 19.79 -8.64
C ASP A 260 7.47 18.53 -7.98
N ASP A 261 8.41 17.84 -8.64
CA ASP A 261 8.99 16.57 -8.15
C ASP A 261 10.04 16.82 -7.05
N ALA A 262 10.89 17.83 -7.22
CA ALA A 262 11.87 18.25 -6.20
C ALA A 262 11.17 18.83 -4.95
N ALA A 263 10.06 19.55 -5.13
CA ALA A 263 9.22 20.01 -4.03
C ALA A 263 8.54 18.84 -3.30
N MET A 264 8.13 17.77 -4.00
CA MET A 264 7.50 16.58 -3.39
C MET A 264 8.48 15.78 -2.52
N GLU A 265 9.69 15.53 -3.03
CA GLU A 265 10.73 14.79 -2.33
C GLU A 265 11.16 15.53 -1.05
N THR A 266 11.34 16.85 -1.14
CA THR A 266 11.62 17.71 0.02
C THR A 266 10.45 17.73 1.01
N TYR A 267 9.21 17.74 0.52
CA TYR A 267 8.00 17.90 1.34
C TYR A 267 7.56 16.63 2.08
N LEU A 268 7.71 15.45 1.48
CA LEU A 268 7.42 14.19 2.16
C LEU A 268 8.56 13.79 3.12
N ARG A 269 9.80 14.22 2.84
CA ARG A 269 10.99 13.85 3.62
C ARG A 269 11.46 14.92 4.62
N ASN A 270 10.93 16.14 4.61
CA ASN A 270 11.39 17.21 5.51
C ASN A 270 10.23 17.91 6.26
N PRO A 271 9.79 17.34 7.41
CA PRO A 271 8.66 17.86 8.18
C PRO A 271 8.97 19.15 8.97
N TYR A 272 10.25 19.55 9.11
CA TYR A 272 10.64 20.68 9.96
C TYR A 272 10.86 21.99 9.21
N GLN A 273 11.08 21.96 7.89
CA GLN A 273 11.42 23.19 7.17
C GLN A 273 10.22 24.10 6.92
N THR A 274 9.04 23.53 6.62
CA THR A 274 7.84 24.35 6.36
C THR A 274 7.15 24.91 7.61
N VAL A 275 7.34 24.30 8.79
CA VAL A 275 6.72 24.79 10.04
C VAL A 275 7.54 25.91 10.66
N PHE A 276 8.88 25.79 10.66
CA PHE A 276 9.77 26.85 11.13
C PHE A 276 9.81 28.05 10.18
N GLU A 277 9.81 27.85 8.85
CA GLU A 277 9.76 28.97 7.90
C GLU A 277 8.42 29.73 7.96
N ALA A 278 7.31 29.04 8.31
CA ALA A 278 6.01 29.68 8.53
C ALA A 278 5.93 30.44 9.86
N GLN A 279 6.56 29.93 10.93
CA GLN A 279 6.65 30.62 12.23
C GLN A 279 7.64 31.79 12.20
N GLU A 280 8.80 31.67 11.55
CA GLU A 280 9.72 32.80 11.34
C GLU A 280 9.09 33.89 10.45
N ALA A 281 8.31 33.53 9.43
CA ALA A 281 7.61 34.51 8.60
C ALA A 281 6.46 35.25 9.32
N GLN A 282 5.88 34.64 10.37
CA GLN A 282 4.89 35.30 11.25
C GLN A 282 5.56 36.16 12.33
N ASP A 283 6.68 35.70 12.91
CA ASP A 283 7.42 36.46 13.93
C ASP A 283 8.14 37.69 13.37
N VAL A 284 8.54 37.68 12.08
CA VAL A 284 9.13 38.86 11.41
C VAL A 284 8.07 39.93 11.05
N ARG A 285 6.77 39.61 11.12
CA ARG A 285 5.67 40.54 10.77
C ARG A 285 4.97 41.18 11.96
N SER A 286 5.38 40.87 13.19
CA SER A 286 4.86 41.56 14.37
C SER A 286 5.68 42.83 14.63
N PRO A 287 5.10 44.04 14.51
CA PRO A 287 5.80 45.26 14.88
C PRO A 287 6.06 45.26 16.40
N PRO A 288 7.23 45.73 16.86
CA PRO A 288 7.50 45.82 18.29
C PRO A 288 6.58 46.87 18.90
N TRP A 289 5.73 46.44 19.84
CA TRP A 289 5.19 47.30 20.88
C TRP A 289 5.71 46.82 22.23
#